data_AF-A0A845YKT3-F1
#
_entry.id   AF-A0A845YKT3-F1
#
_cell.length_a   1.000
_cell.length_b   1.000
_cell.length_c   1.000
_cell.angle_alpha   90.00
_cell.angle_beta   90.00
_cell.angle_gamma   90.00
#
_symmetry.space_group_name_H-M   'P 1'
#
loop_
_entity.id
_entity.type
_entity.pdbx_description
1 polymer ?
#
loop_
_entity_poly.entity_id
_entity_poly.type
_entity_poly.pdbx_seq_one_letter_code
_entity_poly.pdbx_strand_id
1 'polypeptide(L)'
;ILDFSDVPILGVTASLAIETMIKDALEKRREVFIVGASGDVQKRLRRLELLDNLPPRNRVTNRRDALQQALNLINGHQFEVSESELKA
;
A
#
# COMPACT_ATOMS: atom_id res chain seq x y z
N ILE A 1 2.62 -4.19 1.34
CA ILE A 1 3.54 -3.15 1.86
C ILE A 1 4.75 -3.13 0.95
N LEU A 2 5.02 -2.01 0.28
CA LEU A 2 6.16 -1.80 -0.61
C LEU A 2 7.09 -0.80 0.07
N ASP A 3 8.31 -1.23 0.36
CA ASP A 3 9.28 -0.43 1.10
C ASP A 3 10.41 0.07 0.21
N PHE A 4 10.55 1.39 0.16
CA PHE A 4 11.52 2.12 -0.65
C PHE A 4 12.58 2.83 0.19
N SER A 5 12.63 2.57 1.51
CA SER A 5 13.55 3.27 2.43
C SER A 5 15.01 3.19 1.99
N ASP A 6 15.41 2.05 1.43
CA ASP A 6 16.78 1.79 0.94
C ASP A 6 16.89 1.84 -0.59
N VAL A 7 15.87 2.37 -1.28
CA VAL A 7 15.82 2.44 -2.75
C VAL A 7 16.18 3.86 -3.20
N PRO A 8 17.38 4.09 -3.77
CA PRO A 8 17.78 5.43 -4.18
C PRO A 8 17.15 5.88 -5.50
N ILE A 9 16.85 4.93 -6.40
CA ILE A 9 16.33 5.22 -7.74
C ILE A 9 15.44 4.08 -8.25
N LEU A 10 14.42 4.43 -9.03
CA LEU A 10 13.58 3.48 -9.76
C LEU A 10 13.83 3.59 -11.26
N GLY A 11 14.41 2.54 -11.84
CA GLY A 11 14.52 2.38 -13.29
C GLY A 11 13.16 2.20 -13.97
N VAL A 12 13.11 2.35 -15.30
CA VAL A 12 11.85 2.31 -16.06
C VAL A 12 11.10 0.99 -15.86
N THR A 13 11.78 -0.15 -16.05
CA THR A 13 11.17 -1.48 -15.93
C THR A 13 10.67 -1.77 -14.52
N ALA A 14 11.45 -1.42 -13.49
CA ALA A 14 11.05 -1.60 -12.10
C ALA A 14 9.82 -0.75 -11.77
N SER A 15 9.76 0.48 -12.29
CA SER A 15 8.62 1.36 -12.05
C SER A 15 7.33 0.81 -12.68
N LEU A 16 7.41 0.28 -13.90
CA LEU A 16 6.27 -0.34 -14.59
C LEU A 16 5.81 -1.61 -13.87
N ALA A 17 6.74 -2.46 -13.41
CA ALA A 17 6.41 -3.63 -12.63
C ALA A 17 5.69 -3.26 -11.32
N ILE A 18 6.15 -2.21 -10.63
CA ILE A 18 5.47 -1.68 -9.43
C ILE A 18 4.07 -1.17 -9.76
N GLU A 19 3.91 -0.46 -10.87
CA GLU A 19 2.60 0.00 -11.31
C GLU A 19 1.62 -1.17 -11.50
N THR A 20 2.02 -2.19 -12.25
CA THR A 20 1.21 -3.40 -12.44
C THR A 20 0.88 -4.07 -11.10
N MET A 21 1.88 -4.25 -10.23
CA MET A 21 1.65 -4.86 -8.90
C MET A 21 0.64 -4.09 -8.05
N ILE A 22 0.67 -2.75 -8.09
CA ILE A 22 -0.27 -1.91 -7.34
C ILE A 22 -1.66 -2.00 -7.94
N LYS A 23 -1.81 -1.90 -9.27
CA LYS A 23 -3.10 -2.04 -9.95
C LYS A 23 -3.76 -3.39 -9.65
N ASP A 24 -3.01 -4.48 -9.81
CA ASP A 24 -3.48 -5.84 -9.49
C ASP A 24 -3.91 -5.99 -8.02
N ALA A 25 -3.20 -5.34 -7.09
CA ALA A 25 -3.54 -5.37 -5.68
C ALA A 25 -4.86 -4.62 -5.41
N LEU A 26 -5.04 -3.43 -6.00
CA LEU A 26 -6.25 -2.64 -5.87
C LEU A 26 -7.47 -3.35 -6.47
N GLU A 27 -7.32 -3.96 -7.65
CA GLU A 27 -8.37 -4.78 -8.28
C GLU A 27 -8.82 -5.94 -7.39
N LYS A 28 -7.88 -6.55 -6.67
CA LYS A 28 -8.14 -7.63 -5.71
C LYS A 28 -8.55 -7.13 -4.32
N ARG A 29 -8.87 -5.84 -4.17
CA ARG A 29 -9.22 -5.18 -2.90
C ARG A 29 -8.19 -5.40 -1.80
N ARG A 30 -6.90 -5.39 -2.16
CA ARG A 30 -5.78 -5.50 -1.22
C ARG A 30 -5.25 -4.12 -0.89
N GLU A 31 -5.05 -3.89 0.39
CA GLU A 31 -4.46 -2.65 0.89
C GLU A 31 -2.96 -2.58 0.57
N VAL A 32 -2.56 -1.49 -0.09
CA VAL A 32 -1.17 -1.23 -0.47
C VAL A 32 -0.64 -0.08 0.36
N PHE A 33 0.48 -0.29 1.03
CA PHE A 33 1.24 0.73 1.76
C PHE A 33 2.55 1.04 1.05
N ILE A 34 2.90 2.31 0.95
CA ILE A 34 4.18 2.80 0.42
C ILE A 34 4.99 3.31 1.59
N VAL A 35 6.18 2.74 1.80
CA VAL A 35 7.09 3.11 2.90
C VAL A 35 8.30 3.83 2.34
N GLY A 36 8.70 4.94 2.97
CA GLY A 36 10.01 5.56 2.76
C GLY A 36 10.23 6.17 1.37
N ALA A 37 9.19 6.26 0.53
CA ALA A 37 9.30 6.86 -0.79
C ALA A 37 9.59 8.37 -0.69
N SER A 38 10.84 8.74 -0.96
CA SER A 38 11.34 10.11 -0.90
C SER A 38 12.07 10.49 -2.19
N GLY A 39 12.39 11.79 -2.35
CA GLY A 39 13.19 12.29 -3.47
C GLY A 39 12.71 11.83 -4.85
N ASP A 40 13.63 11.25 -5.64
CA ASP A 40 13.36 10.85 -7.01
C ASP A 40 12.45 9.63 -7.13
N VAL A 41 12.49 8.72 -6.14
CA VAL A 41 11.51 7.62 -6.04
C VAL A 41 10.10 8.17 -5.90
N GLN A 42 9.90 9.14 -5.01
CA GLN A 42 8.59 9.75 -4.80
C GLN A 42 8.09 10.45 -6.06
N LYS A 43 8.96 11.22 -6.74
CA LYS A 43 8.62 11.86 -8.03
C LYS A 43 8.23 10.83 -9.09
N ARG A 44 8.97 9.72 -9.17
CA ARG A 44 8.71 8.65 -10.15
C ARG A 44 7.36 7.99 -9.90
N LEU A 45 7.06 7.63 -8.64
CA LEU A 45 5.76 7.05 -8.28
C LEU A 45 4.59 8.02 -8.54
N ARG A 46 4.79 9.33 -8.33
CA ARG A 46 3.81 10.38 -8.66
C ARG A 46 3.53 10.46 -10.17
N ARG A 47 4.57 10.40 -11.00
CA ARG A 47 4.43 10.44 -12.47
C ARG A 47 3.72 9.23 -13.06
N LEU A 48 3.62 8.14 -12.30
CA LEU A 48 2.89 6.93 -12.65
C LEU A 48 1.49 6.89 -12.02
N GLU A 49 1.05 8.00 -11.42
CA GLU A 49 -0.25 8.14 -10.75
C GLU A 49 -0.46 7.13 -9.60
N LEU A 50 0.61 6.46 -9.16
CA LEU A 50 0.55 5.41 -8.13
C LEU A 50 0.30 5.97 -6.76
N LEU A 51 0.85 7.17 -6.50
CA LEU A 51 0.58 7.84 -5.24
C LEU A 51 -0.88 8.28 -5.19
N ASP A 52 -1.40 8.87 -6.26
CA ASP A 52 -2.75 9.45 -6.29
C ASP A 52 -3.87 8.40 -6.22
N ASN A 53 -3.60 7.19 -6.70
CA ASN A 53 -4.49 6.03 -6.54
C ASN A 53 -4.52 5.44 -5.11
N LEU A 54 -3.62 5.88 -4.22
CA LEU A 54 -3.52 5.37 -2.85
C LEU A 54 -3.98 6.41 -1.83
N PRO A 55 -4.74 5.99 -0.80
CA PRO A 55 -5.11 6.87 0.31
C PRO A 55 -3.88 7.52 0.94
N PRO A 56 -3.94 8.81 1.34
CA PRO A 56 -2.81 9.48 1.99
C PRO A 56 -2.31 8.74 3.24
N ARG A 57 -3.21 8.10 4.00
CA ARG A 57 -2.88 7.27 5.18
C ARG A 57 -1.96 6.08 4.88
N ASN A 58 -2.00 5.56 3.64
CA ASN A 58 -1.21 4.41 3.22
C ASN A 58 0.22 4.80 2.79
N ARG A 59 0.58 6.07 2.88
CA ARG A 59 1.91 6.59 2.58
C ARG A 59 2.60 6.87 3.92
N VAL A 60 3.55 6.02 4.30
CA VAL A 60 4.20 6.10 5.61
C VAL A 60 5.70 6.26 5.48
N THR A 61 6.32 6.79 6.53
CA THR A 61 7.76 7.06 6.53
C THR A 61 8.58 5.84 6.94
N ASN A 62 8.07 5.00 7.84
CA ASN A 62 8.79 3.83 8.35
C ASN A 62 7.98 2.54 8.24
N ARG A 63 8.69 1.40 8.20
CA ARG A 63 8.11 0.07 8.01
C ARG A 63 7.23 -0.36 9.17
N ARG A 64 7.58 0.04 10.39
CA ARG A 64 6.84 -0.30 11.61
C ARG A 64 5.42 0.26 11.55
N ASP A 65 5.26 1.50 11.10
CA ASP A 65 3.97 2.16 10.97
C ASP A 65 3.09 1.47 9.91
N ALA A 66 3.66 1.08 8.76
CA ALA A 66 2.93 0.30 7.76
C ALA A 66 2.44 -1.04 8.32
N LEU A 67 3.30 -1.75 9.05
CA LEU A 67 2.93 -3.04 9.65
C LEU A 67 1.85 -2.86 10.72
N GLN A 68 1.97 -1.85 11.59
CA GLN A 68 0.97 -1.58 12.61
C GLN A 68 -0.39 -1.22 11.99
N GLN A 69 -0.41 -0.37 10.96
CA GLN A 69 -1.65 -0.04 10.24
C GLN A 69 -2.24 -1.27 9.54
N ALA A 70 -1.40 -2.09 8.89
CA ALA A 70 -1.86 -3.32 8.24
C ALA A 70 -2.46 -4.31 9.25
N LEU A 71 -1.84 -4.47 10.43
CA LEU A 71 -2.39 -5.29 11.52
C LEU A 71 -3.73 -4.73 12.01
N ASN A 72 -3.84 -3.42 12.21
CA ASN A 72 -5.09 -2.81 12.64
C ASN A 72 -6.21 -3.01 11.61
N LEU A 73 -5.90 -2.95 10.30
CA LEU A 73 -6.87 -3.25 9.26
C LEU A 73 -7.31 -4.71 9.30
N ILE A 74 -6.38 -5.66 9.39
CA ILE A 74 -6.70 -7.09 9.45
C ILE A 74 -7.56 -7.38 10.69
N ASN A 75 -7.14 -6.89 11.85
CA ASN A 75 -7.87 -7.08 13.10
C ASN A 75 -9.22 -6.36 13.09
N GLY A 76 -9.32 -5.18 12.48
CA GLY A 76 -10.58 -4.47 12.27
C GLY A 76 -11.57 -5.24 11.38
N HIS A 77 -11.07 -5.93 10.34
CA HIS A 77 -11.88 -6.83 9.50
C HIS A 77 -12.30 -8.11 10.24
N GLN A 78 -11.63 -8.51 11.33
CA GLN A 78 -12.03 -9.69 12.11
C GLN A 78 -13.30 -9.46 12.96
N PHE A 79 -13.78 -8.22 13.09
CA PHE A 79 -14.98 -7.90 13.87
C PHE A 79 -16.25 -7.68 13.03
N GLU A 80 -16.18 -7.64 11.69
CA GLU A 80 -17.36 -7.48 10.82
C GLU A 80 -18.00 -8.81 10.40
N VAL A 81 -17.46 -9.97 10.80
CA VAL A 81 -17.94 -11.30 10.37
C VAL A 81 -18.75 -12.02 11.48
N SER A 82 -19.38 -11.32 12.43
CA SER A 82 -20.06 -12.00 13.55
C SER A 82 -21.37 -11.36 14.03
N GLU A 83 -22.26 -10.94 13.13
CA GLU A 83 -23.66 -10.64 13.52
C GLU A 83 -24.76 -11.29 12.66
N SER A 84 -24.46 -11.95 11.53
CA SER A 84 -25.51 -12.53 10.67
C SER A 84 -25.80 -14.03 10.87
N GLU A 85 -25.12 -14.75 11.77
CA GLU A 85 -25.38 -16.18 12.02
C GLU A 85 -26.17 -16.50 13.32
N LEU A 86 -26.68 -15.49 14.05
CA LEU A 86 -27.43 -15.73 15.30
C LEU A 86 -28.96 -15.69 15.18
N LYS A 87 -29.53 -15.79 13.96
CA LYS A 87 -30.97 -15.96 13.77
C LYS A 87 -31.27 -17.10 12.79
N ALA A 88 -31.04 -18.32 13.24
CA ALA A 88 -31.69 -19.52 12.73
C ALA A 88 -32.57 -20.11 13.84
#